data_AF-A0A3M1CUH5-F1
#
_entry.id   AF-A0A3M1CUH5-F1
#
_cell.length_a   1.000
_cell.length_b   1.000
_cell.length_c   1.000
_cell.angle_alpha   90.00
_cell.angle_beta   90.00
_cell.angle_gamma   90.00
#
_symmetry.space_group_name_H-M   'P 1'
#
loop_
_entity.id
_entity.type
_entity.pdbx_description
1 polymer ?
#
loop_
_entity_poly.entity_id
_entity_poly.type
_entity_poly.pdbx_seq_one_letter_code
_entity_poly.pdbx_strand_id
1 'polypeptide(L)'
;VWSAAANSLTLISQGEDPVAAFEEAQAQIAAAIEIVQSTETIVGVPGSYQSTVGCENDWDPACEATFMENQGDGIYTLTVDVPAGDYEFKFALNGSWDENYGADGERDGANIVLSLAEDTTVTFVFNRNNNVGTFVLADRVIGLPGSHQDEAGCESDWDPACPATLFSAAGDGTYTLTLTLPAGDYEYKVAMNGSWGENYGADGERDGANIALSLGEETEVTFTFDPATNVVTDSVNN
;
A
#
# COMPACT_ATOMS: atom_id res chain seq x y z
N VAL A 1 -22.35 -39.15 1.42
CA VAL A 1 -21.76 -40.48 1.71
C VAL A 1 -21.80 -40.70 3.21
N TRP A 2 -22.37 -41.80 3.71
CA TRP A 2 -22.37 -42.13 5.13
C TRP A 2 -21.04 -42.82 5.49
N SER A 3 -20.05 -42.03 5.90
CA SER A 3 -18.93 -42.49 6.72
C SER A 3 -19.28 -42.28 8.20
N ALA A 4 -18.49 -42.84 9.13
CA ALA A 4 -18.64 -42.55 10.56
C ALA A 4 -18.62 -41.02 10.78
N ALA A 5 -19.44 -40.52 11.72
CA ALA A 5 -19.65 -39.08 11.96
C ALA A 5 -18.35 -38.26 12.15
N ALA A 6 -17.24 -38.93 12.49
CA ALA A 6 -15.93 -38.31 12.62
C ALA A 6 -15.26 -37.92 11.27
N ASN A 7 -15.66 -38.51 10.13
CA ASN A 7 -14.98 -38.36 8.84
C ASN A 7 -15.97 -38.11 7.68
N SER A 8 -17.12 -37.50 7.93
CA SER A 8 -18.14 -37.23 6.89
C SER A 8 -18.21 -35.76 6.54
N LEU A 9 -18.02 -35.42 5.26
CA LEU A 9 -18.39 -34.11 4.72
C LEU A 9 -19.88 -34.12 4.36
N THR A 10 -20.65 -33.16 4.90
CA THR A 10 -22.09 -33.02 4.62
C THR A 10 -22.31 -31.83 3.69
N LEU A 11 -22.82 -32.11 2.49
CA LEU A 11 -23.24 -31.07 1.55
C LEU A 11 -24.62 -30.54 1.98
N ILE A 12 -24.74 -29.24 2.22
CA ILE A 12 -26.00 -28.56 2.48
C ILE A 12 -26.26 -27.63 1.28
N SER A 13 -27.21 -27.98 0.42
CA SER A 13 -27.63 -27.10 -0.69
C SER A 13 -28.74 -26.16 -0.21
N GLN A 14 -28.52 -24.85 -0.32
CA GLN A 14 -29.50 -23.80 0.01
C GLN A 14 -30.14 -23.16 -1.24
N GLY A 15 -30.12 -23.85 -2.39
CA GLY A 15 -30.75 -23.37 -3.63
C GLY A 15 -29.77 -23.06 -4.77
N GLU A 16 -28.48 -23.21 -4.56
CA GLU A 16 -27.43 -23.16 -5.58
C GLU A 16 -27.18 -24.54 -6.22
N ASP A 17 -26.50 -24.57 -7.38
CA ASP A 17 -26.15 -25.79 -8.09
C ASP A 17 -25.27 -26.69 -7.19
N PRO A 18 -25.82 -27.81 -6.67
CA PRO A 18 -25.11 -28.64 -5.72
C PRO A 18 -23.90 -29.36 -6.33
N VAL A 19 -23.82 -29.48 -7.66
CA VAL A 19 -22.66 -30.05 -8.35
C VAL A 19 -21.52 -29.04 -8.37
N ALA A 20 -21.78 -27.81 -8.78
CA ALA A 20 -20.79 -26.75 -8.80
C ALA A 20 -20.20 -26.49 -7.41
N ALA A 21 -21.06 -26.36 -6.39
CA ALA A 21 -20.61 -26.18 -5.00
C ALA A 21 -19.78 -27.37 -4.47
N PHE A 22 -20.08 -28.59 -4.92
CA PHE A 22 -19.28 -29.76 -4.55
C PHE A 22 -17.92 -29.76 -5.25
N GLU A 23 -17.87 -29.44 -6.54
CA GLU A 23 -16.61 -29.35 -7.30
C GLU A 23 -15.69 -28.26 -6.73
N GLU A 24 -16.25 -27.11 -6.36
CA GLU A 24 -15.54 -26.03 -5.68
C GLU A 24 -15.00 -26.46 -4.31
N ALA A 25 -15.84 -27.07 -3.47
CA ALA A 25 -15.40 -27.59 -2.17
C ALA A 25 -14.30 -28.66 -2.32
N GLN A 26 -14.36 -29.51 -3.34
CA GLN A 26 -13.30 -30.48 -3.64
C GLN A 26 -11.98 -29.78 -3.99
N ALA A 27 -12.02 -28.72 -4.81
CA ALA A 27 -10.85 -27.94 -5.16
C ALA A 27 -10.23 -27.25 -3.93
N GLN A 28 -11.06 -26.60 -3.09
CA GLN A 28 -10.61 -25.96 -1.86
C GLN A 28 -9.99 -26.96 -0.87
N ILE A 29 -10.59 -28.14 -0.70
CA ILE A 29 -10.04 -29.21 0.16
C ILE A 29 -8.70 -29.70 -0.38
N ALA A 30 -8.58 -29.90 -1.70
CA ALA A 30 -7.33 -30.32 -2.31
C ALA A 30 -6.21 -29.28 -2.08
N ALA A 31 -6.50 -27.99 -2.31
CA ALA A 31 -5.56 -26.90 -2.07
C ALA A 31 -5.14 -26.83 -0.59
N ALA A 32 -6.07 -26.93 0.35
CA ALA A 32 -5.76 -26.94 1.79
C ALA A 32 -4.87 -28.13 2.19
N ILE A 33 -5.11 -29.32 1.61
CA ILE A 33 -4.26 -30.50 1.85
C ILE A 33 -2.84 -30.25 1.34
N GLU A 34 -2.69 -29.65 0.15
CA GLU A 34 -1.37 -29.34 -0.43
C GLU A 34 -0.59 -28.36 0.47
N ILE A 35 -1.24 -27.32 0.97
CA ILE A 35 -0.63 -26.36 1.90
C ILE A 35 -0.13 -27.05 3.17
N VAL A 36 -0.96 -27.88 3.81
CA VAL A 36 -0.62 -28.56 5.07
C VAL A 36 0.43 -29.65 4.88
N GLN A 37 0.48 -30.29 3.70
CA GLN A 37 1.49 -31.30 3.37
C GLN A 37 2.81 -30.72 2.85
N SER A 38 2.85 -29.41 2.61
CA SER A 38 4.07 -28.73 2.17
C SER A 38 5.21 -28.97 3.16
N THR A 39 6.39 -29.28 2.62
CA THR A 39 7.63 -29.33 3.41
C THR A 39 8.24 -27.95 3.61
N GLU A 40 7.76 -26.95 2.87
CA GLU A 40 8.13 -25.55 3.01
C GLU A 40 7.14 -24.86 3.94
N THR A 41 7.63 -23.90 4.73
CA THR A 41 6.73 -23.06 5.52
C THR A 41 6.03 -22.08 4.60
N ILE A 42 4.70 -22.13 4.59
CA ILE A 42 3.87 -21.16 3.89
C ILE A 42 3.47 -20.09 4.90
N VAL A 43 3.68 -18.82 4.55
CA VAL A 43 3.28 -17.68 5.39
C VAL A 43 2.26 -16.88 4.60
N GLY A 44 1.06 -16.75 5.16
CA GLY A 44 0.02 -15.83 4.68
C GLY A 44 -0.06 -14.61 5.57
N VAL A 45 -0.58 -13.51 5.03
CA VAL A 45 -0.88 -12.29 5.78
C VAL A 45 -2.39 -12.00 5.76
N PRO A 46 -3.20 -12.79 6.48
CA PRO A 46 -4.63 -12.57 6.55
C PRO A 46 -5.00 -11.26 7.25
N GLY A 47 -6.01 -10.58 6.72
CA GLY A 47 -6.48 -9.31 7.25
C GLY A 47 -7.75 -8.80 6.58
N SER A 48 -8.25 -7.65 7.04
CA SER A 48 -9.46 -7.00 6.52
C SER A 48 -9.27 -6.29 5.17
N TYR A 49 -8.08 -6.38 4.58
CA TYR A 49 -7.75 -5.82 3.26
C TYR A 49 -7.79 -6.90 2.15
N GLN A 50 -7.88 -8.18 2.51
CA GLN A 50 -7.66 -9.28 1.57
C GLN A 50 -8.64 -9.28 0.40
N SER A 51 -9.92 -8.99 0.66
CA SER A 51 -10.93 -8.89 -0.40
C SER A 51 -10.64 -7.76 -1.40
N THR A 52 -9.92 -6.70 -0.99
CA THR A 52 -9.54 -5.60 -1.88
C THR A 52 -8.35 -5.93 -2.78
N VAL A 53 -7.58 -6.98 -2.43
CA VAL A 53 -6.37 -7.38 -3.15
C VAL A 53 -6.49 -8.74 -3.85
N GLY A 54 -7.72 -9.23 -4.03
CA GLY A 54 -8.01 -10.38 -4.87
C GLY A 54 -8.30 -11.70 -4.14
N CYS A 55 -8.42 -11.68 -2.81
CA CYS A 55 -9.00 -12.80 -2.08
C CYS A 55 -10.52 -12.79 -2.18
N GLU A 56 -11.16 -13.96 -2.03
CA GLU A 56 -12.62 -14.05 -1.99
C GLU A 56 -13.18 -13.45 -0.69
N ASN A 57 -12.47 -13.66 0.42
CA ASN A 57 -12.88 -13.24 1.75
C ASN A 57 -11.74 -12.54 2.49
N ASP A 58 -12.12 -11.71 3.45
CA ASP A 58 -11.19 -11.18 4.45
C ASP A 58 -10.86 -12.24 5.50
N TRP A 59 -9.72 -12.06 6.17
CA TRP A 59 -9.25 -12.96 7.25
C TRP A 59 -9.11 -14.43 6.84
N ASP A 60 -8.78 -14.67 5.57
CA ASP A 60 -8.56 -16.00 5.02
C ASP A 60 -7.05 -16.34 5.04
N PRO A 61 -6.58 -17.18 5.98
CA PRO A 61 -5.17 -17.56 6.05
C PRO A 61 -4.72 -18.43 4.88
N ALA A 62 -5.65 -19.02 4.10
CA ALA A 62 -5.37 -19.88 2.97
C ALA A 62 -5.41 -19.14 1.61
N CYS A 63 -5.68 -17.83 1.60
CA CYS A 63 -5.72 -17.07 0.35
C CYS A 63 -4.33 -16.94 -0.29
N GLU A 64 -4.13 -17.64 -1.40
CA GLU A 64 -2.87 -17.67 -2.17
C GLU A 64 -2.42 -16.30 -2.65
N ALA A 65 -3.35 -15.40 -3.00
CA ALA A 65 -3.04 -14.03 -3.45
C ALA A 65 -2.29 -13.20 -2.37
N THR A 66 -2.32 -13.66 -1.13
CA THR A 66 -1.64 -13.02 0.01
C THR A 66 -0.65 -13.94 0.71
N PHE A 67 -0.19 -14.98 0.02
CA PHE A 67 1.00 -15.71 0.45
C PHE A 67 2.26 -14.87 0.21
N MET A 68 3.17 -14.97 1.17
CA MET A 68 4.42 -14.24 1.16
C MET A 68 5.52 -15.05 0.49
N GLU A 69 6.36 -14.37 -0.28
CA GLU A 69 7.56 -14.94 -0.89
C GLU A 69 8.65 -15.14 0.18
N ASN A 70 9.29 -16.30 0.18
CA ASN A 70 10.44 -16.59 1.03
C ASN A 70 11.70 -15.95 0.45
N GLN A 71 12.25 -14.96 1.15
CA GLN A 71 13.46 -14.22 0.75
C GLN A 71 14.76 -14.87 1.27
N GLY A 72 14.65 -16.00 1.99
CA GLY A 72 15.77 -16.63 2.69
C GLY A 72 15.97 -16.09 4.10
N ASP A 73 16.83 -16.76 4.88
CA ASP A 73 17.19 -16.38 6.26
C ASP A 73 15.99 -16.16 7.21
N GLY A 74 14.86 -16.81 6.92
CA GLY A 74 13.63 -16.70 7.70
C GLY A 74 12.82 -15.42 7.43
N ILE A 75 13.14 -14.67 6.38
CA ILE A 75 12.40 -13.47 5.97
C ILE A 75 11.39 -13.83 4.87
N TYR A 76 10.16 -13.36 5.05
CA TYR A 76 9.07 -13.51 4.09
C TYR A 76 8.53 -12.12 3.73
N THR A 77 8.19 -11.89 2.47
CA THR A 77 7.67 -10.60 2.00
C THR A 77 6.48 -10.74 1.06
N LEU A 78 5.54 -9.80 1.13
CA LEU A 78 4.49 -9.62 0.12
C LEU A 78 4.39 -8.13 -0.20
N THR A 79 4.43 -7.77 -1.49
CA THR A 79 4.20 -6.40 -1.95
C THR A 79 2.90 -6.35 -2.74
N VAL A 80 1.98 -5.47 -2.34
CA VAL A 80 0.65 -5.35 -2.96
C VAL A 80 0.10 -3.93 -2.82
N ASP A 81 -0.68 -3.48 -3.80
CA ASP A 81 -1.39 -2.20 -3.73
C ASP A 81 -2.66 -2.36 -2.89
N VAL A 82 -2.74 -1.60 -1.80
CA VAL A 82 -3.87 -1.62 -0.87
C VAL A 82 -4.59 -0.26 -0.96
N PRO A 83 -5.92 -0.24 -1.19
CA PRO A 83 -6.67 1.00 -1.25
C PRO A 83 -6.65 1.79 0.06
N ALA A 84 -7.00 3.07 0.01
CA ALA A 84 -7.25 3.93 1.17
C ALA A 84 -8.15 3.25 2.20
N GLY A 85 -7.81 3.33 3.48
CA GLY A 85 -8.66 2.80 4.55
C GLY A 85 -7.92 2.40 5.81
N ASP A 86 -8.70 2.01 6.81
CA ASP A 86 -8.21 1.41 8.06
C ASP A 86 -8.40 -0.10 8.00
N TYR A 87 -7.29 -0.82 8.14
CA TYR A 87 -7.24 -2.27 8.06
C TYR A 87 -6.54 -2.87 9.27
N GLU A 88 -6.76 -4.16 9.46
CA GLU A 88 -6.07 -4.98 10.43
C GLU A 88 -5.58 -6.27 9.78
N PHE A 89 -4.45 -6.79 10.24
CA PHE A 89 -3.89 -8.04 9.71
C PHE A 89 -3.07 -8.80 10.76
N LYS A 90 -2.75 -10.06 10.43
CA LYS A 90 -1.85 -10.95 11.18
C LYS A 90 -1.01 -11.77 10.20
N PHE A 91 -0.06 -12.54 10.72
CA PHE A 91 0.70 -13.52 9.94
C PHE A 91 0.27 -14.92 10.35
N ALA A 92 -0.19 -15.73 9.40
CA ALA A 92 -0.69 -17.08 9.64
C ALA A 92 0.16 -18.09 8.87
N LEU A 93 0.43 -19.24 9.49
CA LEU A 93 1.33 -20.25 8.94
C LEU A 93 0.52 -21.42 8.39
N ASN A 94 0.96 -21.93 7.24
CA ASN A 94 0.45 -23.13 6.59
C ASN A 94 -1.08 -23.09 6.39
N GLY A 95 -1.59 -21.95 5.90
CA GLY A 95 -2.98 -21.82 5.45
C GLY A 95 -4.03 -21.91 6.55
N SER A 96 -3.65 -21.76 7.82
CA SER A 96 -4.58 -21.92 8.94
C SER A 96 -4.28 -20.98 10.09
N TRP A 97 -5.24 -20.87 11.01
CA TRP A 97 -5.08 -20.11 12.24
C TRP A 97 -4.37 -20.89 13.36
N ASP A 98 -3.98 -22.15 13.13
CA ASP A 98 -3.37 -23.00 14.16
C ASP A 98 -2.07 -22.41 14.74
N GLU A 99 -1.27 -21.78 13.89
CA GLU A 99 -0.10 -20.99 14.28
C GLU A 99 -0.15 -19.63 13.57
N ASN A 100 -0.32 -18.57 14.36
CA ASN A 100 -0.40 -17.21 13.85
C ASN A 100 0.25 -16.22 14.83
N TYR A 101 0.68 -15.08 14.31
CA TYR A 101 1.39 -14.05 15.04
C TYR A 101 0.78 -12.69 14.76
N GLY A 102 0.55 -11.94 15.84
CA GLY A 102 0.00 -10.60 15.82
C GLY A 102 1.03 -9.54 16.19
N ALA A 103 0.57 -8.46 16.83
CA ALA A 103 1.41 -7.41 17.37
C ALA A 103 2.56 -7.97 18.23
N ASP A 104 3.73 -7.35 18.12
CA ASP A 104 4.96 -7.71 18.84
C ASP A 104 5.44 -9.16 18.63
N GLY A 105 4.92 -9.86 17.62
CA GLY A 105 5.24 -11.26 17.34
C GLY A 105 4.65 -12.23 18.36
N GLU A 106 3.62 -11.81 19.09
CA GLU A 106 2.91 -12.67 20.03
C GLU A 106 2.09 -13.73 19.29
N ARG A 107 2.28 -14.99 19.68
CA ARG A 107 1.46 -16.09 19.18
C ARG A 107 0.02 -15.89 19.62
N ASP A 108 -0.91 -15.99 18.66
CA ASP A 108 -2.32 -15.68 18.89
C ASP A 108 -2.56 -14.24 19.42
N GLY A 109 -1.58 -13.34 19.21
CA GLY A 109 -1.58 -11.97 19.71
C GLY A 109 -2.60 -11.06 19.04
N ALA A 110 -2.63 -9.80 19.46
CA ALA A 110 -3.54 -8.78 18.91
C ALA A 110 -3.29 -8.52 17.41
N ASN A 111 -4.29 -7.99 16.70
CA ASN A 111 -4.12 -7.61 15.30
C ASN A 111 -3.12 -6.46 15.14
N ILE A 112 -2.43 -6.41 14.00
CA ILE A 112 -1.58 -5.28 13.60
C ILE A 112 -2.44 -4.32 12.78
N VAL A 113 -2.39 -3.03 13.11
CA VAL A 113 -3.16 -1.97 12.43
C VAL A 113 -2.40 -1.44 11.21
N LEU A 114 -3.11 -1.26 10.11
CA LEU A 114 -2.65 -0.63 8.87
C LEU A 114 -3.64 0.49 8.51
N SER A 115 -3.26 1.74 8.74
CA SER A 115 -4.05 2.91 8.32
C SER A 115 -3.40 3.56 7.12
N LEU A 116 -4.15 3.66 6.03
CA LEU A 116 -3.74 4.24 4.76
C LEU A 116 -4.65 5.43 4.45
N ALA A 117 -4.09 6.62 4.31
CA ALA A 117 -4.86 7.80 3.93
C ALA A 117 -5.43 7.71 2.50
N GLU A 118 -4.88 6.80 1.70
CA GLU A 118 -5.06 6.70 0.25
C GLU A 118 -4.45 5.37 -0.27
N ASP A 119 -4.67 5.08 -1.55
CA ASP A 119 -4.16 3.87 -2.18
C ASP A 119 -2.63 3.84 -2.14
N THR A 120 -2.06 2.79 -1.53
CA THR A 120 -0.63 2.70 -1.23
C THR A 120 -0.09 1.31 -1.57
N THR A 121 1.07 1.24 -2.23
CA THR A 121 1.82 -0.01 -2.32
C THR A 121 2.41 -0.35 -0.96
N VAL A 122 1.96 -1.45 -0.35
CA VAL A 122 2.39 -1.93 0.96
C VAL A 122 3.29 -3.16 0.78
N THR A 123 4.46 -3.14 1.42
CA THR A 123 5.32 -4.32 1.56
C THR A 123 5.21 -4.88 2.98
N PHE A 124 4.51 -5.99 3.14
CA PHE A 124 4.48 -6.76 4.38
C PHE A 124 5.79 -7.54 4.53
N VAL A 125 6.32 -7.59 5.74
CA VAL A 125 7.57 -8.30 6.07
C VAL A 125 7.36 -9.11 7.33
N PHE A 126 7.68 -10.40 7.29
CA PHE A 126 7.63 -11.30 8.44
C PHE A 126 8.97 -11.97 8.67
N ASN A 127 9.48 -11.92 9.91
CA ASN A 127 10.71 -12.59 10.30
C ASN A 127 10.38 -13.81 11.17
N ARG A 128 10.55 -15.00 10.61
CA ARG A 128 10.27 -16.27 11.28
C ARG A 128 11.24 -16.60 12.42
N ASN A 129 12.41 -15.96 12.49
CA ASN A 129 13.38 -16.23 13.57
C ASN A 129 12.93 -15.65 14.92
N ASN A 130 12.12 -14.58 14.90
CA ASN A 130 11.55 -13.95 16.09
C ASN A 130 10.03 -13.79 16.05
N ASN A 131 9.40 -14.24 14.96
CA ASN A 131 7.97 -14.14 14.67
C ASN A 131 7.41 -12.72 14.64
N VAL A 132 8.26 -11.71 14.49
CA VAL A 132 7.82 -10.33 14.38
C VAL A 132 7.51 -10.04 12.92
N GLY A 133 6.33 -9.48 12.69
CA GLY A 133 5.95 -8.94 11.39
C GLY A 133 5.73 -7.45 11.45
N THR A 134 5.96 -6.80 10.31
CA THR A 134 5.82 -5.36 10.10
C THR A 134 5.37 -5.12 8.66
N PHE A 135 5.15 -3.86 8.32
CA PHE A 135 4.95 -3.42 6.95
C PHE A 135 5.81 -2.20 6.67
N VAL A 136 6.04 -1.95 5.39
CA VAL A 136 6.69 -0.76 4.87
C VAL A 136 5.76 -0.20 3.80
N LEU A 137 5.41 1.08 3.92
CA LEU A 137 4.68 1.79 2.88
C LEU A 137 5.70 2.25 1.84
N ALA A 138 5.39 2.10 0.55
CA ALA A 138 6.22 2.68 -0.49
C ALA A 138 6.30 4.21 -0.27
N ASP A 139 7.51 4.77 -0.38
CA ASP A 139 7.69 6.22 -0.35
C ASP A 139 6.92 6.82 -1.53
N ARG A 140 5.99 7.73 -1.22
CA ARG A 140 5.33 8.51 -2.27
C ARG A 140 6.34 9.46 -2.87
N VAL A 141 6.64 9.28 -4.16
CA VAL A 141 7.41 10.25 -4.91
C VAL A 141 6.48 11.40 -5.28
N ILE A 142 6.56 12.49 -4.51
CA ILE A 142 5.77 13.70 -4.76
C ILE A 142 6.72 14.74 -5.34
N GLY A 143 6.52 15.11 -6.59
CA GLY A 143 7.32 16.12 -7.28
C GLY A 143 6.58 17.46 -7.40
N LEU A 144 7.34 18.55 -7.50
CA LEU A 144 6.87 19.88 -7.84
C LEU A 144 7.26 20.28 -9.27
N PRO A 145 6.75 19.63 -10.33
CA PRO A 145 7.05 20.04 -11.69
C PRO A 145 6.54 21.45 -11.99
N GLY A 146 7.37 22.22 -12.69
CA GLY A 146 7.08 23.58 -13.07
C GLY A 146 8.18 24.20 -13.91
N SER A 147 8.00 25.48 -14.25
CA SER A 147 8.97 26.27 -15.02
C SER A 147 10.11 26.86 -14.16
N HIS A 148 10.26 26.39 -12.92
CA HIS A 148 11.27 26.81 -11.95
C HIS A 148 12.36 25.75 -11.77
N GLN A 149 12.24 24.63 -12.48
CA GLN A 149 12.95 23.40 -12.16
C GLN A 149 14.39 23.44 -12.66
N ASP A 150 14.64 24.05 -13.81
CA ASP A 150 16.02 24.29 -14.26
C ASP A 150 16.78 25.22 -13.29
N GLU A 151 16.14 26.25 -12.73
CA GLU A 151 16.74 27.07 -11.66
C GLU A 151 16.94 26.31 -10.35
N ALA A 152 16.06 25.35 -10.03
CA ALA A 152 16.20 24.47 -8.89
C ALA A 152 17.27 23.36 -9.08
N GLY A 153 17.86 23.24 -10.28
CA GLY A 153 18.94 22.30 -10.59
C GLY A 153 18.50 21.00 -11.28
N CYS A 154 17.28 20.95 -11.81
CA CYS A 154 16.82 19.88 -12.70
C CYS A 154 17.45 20.01 -14.10
N GLU A 155 17.46 18.93 -14.87
CA GLU A 155 17.94 18.96 -16.27
C GLU A 155 16.96 19.67 -17.21
N SER A 156 15.67 19.70 -16.86
CA SER A 156 14.61 20.34 -17.63
C SER A 156 13.43 20.73 -16.74
N ASP A 157 12.62 21.67 -17.24
CA ASP A 157 11.33 22.02 -16.66
C ASP A 157 10.27 20.92 -16.86
N TRP A 158 9.25 20.99 -16.01
CA TRP A 158 8.07 20.13 -16.05
C TRP A 158 8.38 18.62 -15.99
N ASP A 159 9.39 18.23 -15.22
CA ASP A 159 9.77 16.85 -14.93
C ASP A 159 9.25 16.41 -13.53
N PRO A 160 8.20 15.57 -13.46
CA PRO A 160 7.67 15.04 -12.21
C PRO A 160 8.67 14.25 -11.36
N ALA A 161 9.71 13.70 -11.97
CA ALA A 161 10.66 12.80 -11.32
C ALA A 161 11.96 13.51 -10.89
N CYS A 162 12.09 14.82 -11.12
CA CYS A 162 13.32 15.54 -10.82
C CYS A 162 13.68 15.46 -9.33
N PRO A 163 14.84 14.87 -8.95
CA PRO A 163 15.23 14.70 -7.55
C PRO A 163 15.37 16.00 -6.76
N ALA A 164 15.72 17.11 -7.42
CA ALA A 164 15.92 18.42 -6.78
C ALA A 164 14.60 19.08 -6.33
N THR A 165 13.46 18.61 -6.83
CA THR A 165 12.13 19.16 -6.54
C THR A 165 11.16 18.12 -6.03
N LEU A 166 11.67 17.06 -5.39
CA LEU A 166 10.86 16.12 -4.64
C LEU A 166 10.57 16.64 -3.24
N PHE A 167 9.32 16.54 -2.81
CA PHE A 167 8.95 16.84 -1.45
C PHE A 167 9.46 15.79 -0.47
N SER A 168 9.62 16.20 0.79
CA SER A 168 9.88 15.32 1.93
C SER A 168 8.72 15.38 2.91
N ALA A 169 8.40 14.25 3.56
CA ALA A 169 7.37 14.22 4.59
C ALA A 169 7.78 15.11 5.79
N ALA A 170 6.87 15.97 6.25
CA ALA A 170 7.11 16.88 7.38
C ALA A 170 6.83 16.24 8.75
N GLY A 171 6.17 15.08 8.78
CA GLY A 171 5.83 14.34 10.00
C GLY A 171 4.50 14.73 10.65
N ASP A 172 3.77 15.68 10.08
CA ASP A 172 2.43 16.12 10.51
C ASP A 172 1.32 15.73 9.51
N GLY A 173 1.64 14.88 8.54
CA GLY A 173 0.75 14.47 7.46
C GLY A 173 0.92 15.29 6.18
N THR A 174 1.68 16.38 6.20
CA THR A 174 2.01 17.17 5.02
C THR A 174 3.39 16.83 4.45
N TYR A 175 3.64 17.32 3.24
CA TYR A 175 4.91 17.20 2.54
C TYR A 175 5.46 18.59 2.23
N THR A 176 6.74 18.83 2.50
CA THR A 176 7.38 20.14 2.33
C THR A 176 8.59 20.08 1.41
N LEU A 177 8.78 21.14 0.63
CA LEU A 177 9.96 21.39 -0.21
C LEU A 177 10.35 22.86 -0.06
N THR A 178 11.62 23.16 0.17
CA THR A 178 12.12 24.55 0.19
C THR A 178 13.15 24.75 -0.91
N LEU A 179 12.94 25.77 -1.74
CA LEU A 179 13.82 26.15 -2.84
C LEU A 179 14.23 27.61 -2.70
N THR A 180 15.45 27.95 -3.10
CA THR A 180 15.85 29.34 -3.33
C THR A 180 15.74 29.64 -4.82
N LEU A 181 14.80 30.49 -5.21
CA LEU A 181 14.51 30.80 -6.62
C LEU A 181 14.84 32.27 -6.91
N PRO A 182 15.39 32.60 -8.11
CA PRO A 182 15.65 33.98 -8.50
C PRO A 182 14.35 34.74 -8.78
N ALA A 183 14.46 36.05 -9.02
CA ALA A 183 13.33 36.86 -9.45
C ALA A 183 12.78 36.38 -10.80
N GLY A 184 11.47 36.21 -10.91
CA GLY A 184 10.83 35.67 -12.11
C GLY A 184 9.35 35.38 -11.90
N ASP A 185 8.68 35.06 -13.01
CA ASP A 185 7.31 34.54 -13.01
C ASP A 185 7.38 33.05 -13.36
N TYR A 186 6.87 32.22 -12.46
CA TYR A 186 6.92 30.76 -12.53
C TYR A 186 5.52 30.17 -12.53
N GLU A 187 5.42 28.96 -13.05
CA GLU A 187 4.23 28.11 -12.93
C GLU A 187 4.62 26.74 -12.36
N TYR A 188 3.76 26.13 -11.56
CA TYR A 188 3.99 24.81 -10.99
C TYR A 188 2.70 24.02 -10.73
N LYS A 189 2.87 22.71 -10.52
CA LYS A 189 1.85 21.75 -10.06
C LYS A 189 2.50 20.70 -9.15
N VAL A 190 1.68 19.86 -8.51
CA VAL A 190 2.16 18.64 -7.85
C VAL A 190 1.90 17.44 -8.75
N ALA A 191 2.88 16.54 -8.85
CA ALA A 191 2.75 15.29 -9.58
C ALA A 191 3.15 14.11 -8.70
N MET A 192 2.43 13.00 -8.88
CA MET A 192 2.53 11.82 -8.04
C MET A 192 3.30 10.70 -8.75
N ASN A 193 4.04 9.92 -7.96
CA ASN A 193 4.76 8.73 -8.38
C ASN A 193 5.74 8.99 -9.53
N GLY A 194 6.35 10.18 -9.55
CA GLY A 194 7.30 10.59 -10.58
C GLY A 194 6.72 10.61 -12.00
N SER A 195 5.40 10.80 -12.14
CA SER A 195 4.75 10.81 -13.45
C SER A 195 3.56 11.80 -13.51
N TRP A 196 3.07 12.08 -14.70
CA TRP A 196 1.85 12.89 -14.90
C TRP A 196 0.54 12.10 -14.74
N GLY A 197 0.60 10.80 -14.44
CA GLY A 197 -0.60 9.94 -14.35
C GLY A 197 -1.62 10.41 -13.30
N GLU A 198 -1.11 10.98 -12.21
CA GLU A 198 -1.87 11.66 -11.17
C GLU A 198 -1.13 12.94 -10.80
N ASN A 199 -1.84 14.07 -10.87
CA ASN A 199 -1.27 15.39 -10.62
C ASN A 199 -2.38 16.35 -10.20
N TYR A 200 -2.01 17.37 -9.44
CA TYR A 200 -2.91 18.34 -8.84
C TYR A 200 -2.45 19.76 -9.13
N GLY A 201 -3.39 20.58 -9.57
CA GLY A 201 -3.17 21.99 -9.90
C GLY A 201 -3.81 22.94 -8.90
N ALA A 202 -4.23 24.10 -9.39
CA ALA A 202 -5.00 25.08 -8.61
C ALA A 202 -6.17 24.42 -7.87
N ASP A 203 -6.37 24.85 -6.62
CA ASP A 203 -7.42 24.35 -5.71
C ASP A 203 -7.39 22.83 -5.44
N GLY A 204 -6.26 22.17 -5.70
CA GLY A 204 -6.11 20.72 -5.55
C GLY A 204 -6.87 19.91 -6.58
N GLU A 205 -7.27 20.53 -7.70
CA GLU A 205 -8.01 19.85 -8.76
C GLU A 205 -7.10 18.86 -9.49
N ARG A 206 -7.56 17.61 -9.63
CA ARG A 206 -6.90 16.59 -10.44
C ARG A 206 -6.84 17.07 -11.89
N ASP A 207 -5.66 17.03 -12.49
CA ASP A 207 -5.41 17.57 -13.82
C ASP A 207 -5.75 19.08 -13.95
N GLY A 208 -5.80 19.81 -12.83
CA GLY A 208 -6.19 21.22 -12.74
C GLY A 208 -5.21 22.19 -13.39
N ALA A 209 -5.53 23.48 -13.34
CA ALA A 209 -4.67 24.53 -13.90
C ALA A 209 -3.32 24.65 -13.17
N ASN A 210 -2.30 25.20 -13.85
CA ASN A 210 -1.03 25.55 -13.22
C ASN A 210 -1.21 26.63 -12.15
N ILE A 211 -0.37 26.62 -11.12
CA ILE A 211 -0.34 27.65 -10.07
C ILE A 211 0.79 28.63 -10.39
N ALA A 212 0.48 29.92 -10.38
CA ALA A 212 1.44 30.98 -10.69
C ALA A 212 2.17 31.46 -9.42
N LEU A 213 3.47 31.70 -9.54
CA LEU A 213 4.33 32.27 -8.51
C LEU A 213 5.14 33.43 -9.12
N SER A 214 5.05 34.62 -8.53
CA SER A 214 5.77 35.80 -9.01
C SER A 214 6.72 36.31 -7.92
N LEU A 215 8.01 36.37 -8.24
CA LEU A 215 9.09 36.77 -7.34
C LEU A 215 9.75 38.05 -7.84
N GLY A 216 9.74 39.10 -7.01
CA GLY A 216 10.39 40.38 -7.34
C GLY A 216 11.92 40.37 -7.11
N GLU A 217 12.41 39.42 -6.32
CA GLU A 217 13.81 39.22 -5.97
C GLU A 217 14.07 37.74 -5.67
N GLU A 218 15.34 37.37 -5.51
CA GLU A 218 15.69 36.02 -5.07
C GLU A 218 15.05 35.72 -3.72
N THR A 219 14.28 34.63 -3.64
CA THR A 219 13.43 34.32 -2.49
C THR A 219 13.58 32.85 -2.14
N GLU A 220 13.70 32.56 -0.83
CA GLU A 220 13.52 31.21 -0.31
C GLU A 220 12.01 30.95 -0.19
N VAL A 221 11.51 30.00 -0.97
CA VAL A 221 10.09 29.64 -1.05
C VAL A 221 9.91 28.23 -0.48
N THR A 222 9.04 28.11 0.52
CA THR A 222 8.59 26.82 1.02
C THR A 222 7.25 26.45 0.38
N PHE A 223 7.21 25.31 -0.27
CA PHE A 223 6.02 24.67 -0.79
C PHE A 223 5.54 23.62 0.20
N THR A 224 4.23 23.57 0.43
CA THR A 224 3.58 22.57 1.29
C THR A 224 2.47 21.89 0.52
N PHE A 225 2.50 20.56 0.43
CA PHE A 225 1.45 19.74 -0.15
C PHE A 225 0.70 18.99 0.94
N ASP A 226 -0.63 19.14 0.96
CA ASP A 226 -1.53 18.42 1.85
C ASP A 226 -2.24 17.30 1.06
N PRO A 227 -1.88 16.02 1.27
CA PRO A 227 -2.51 14.90 0.58
C PRO A 227 -3.98 14.70 0.97
N ALA A 228 -4.46 15.24 2.10
CA ALA A 228 -5.86 15.13 2.49
C ALA A 228 -6.79 16.00 1.64
N THR A 229 -6.26 17.11 1.10
CA THR A 229 -7.01 18.05 0.25
C THR A 229 -6.50 18.11 -1.18
N ASN A 230 -5.34 17.50 -1.46
CA ASN A 230 -4.56 17.62 -2.69
C ASN A 230 -4.10 19.04 -3.02
N VAL A 231 -4.20 19.97 -2.07
CA VAL A 231 -3.79 21.36 -2.26
C VAL A 231 -2.28 21.48 -2.03
N VAL A 232 -1.62 22.19 -2.94
CA VAL A 232 -0.26 22.70 -2.73
C VAL A 232 -0.32 24.21 -2.51
N THR A 233 0.44 24.69 -1.54
CA THR A 233 0.62 26.12 -1.26
C THR A 233 2.10 26.50 -1.32
N ASP A 234 2.35 27.79 -1.45
CA ASP A 234 3.70 28.37 -1.41
C ASP A 234 3.72 29.57 -0.46
N SER A 235 4.83 29.73 0.25
CA SER A 235 5.01 30.77 1.28
C SER A 235 4.87 32.23 0.78
N VAL A 236 4.73 32.47 -0.52
CA VAL A 236 4.56 33.79 -1.12
C VAL A 236 3.08 34.11 -1.34
N ASN A 237 2.31 33.15 -1.88
CA ASN A 237 0.88 33.32 -2.18
C ASN A 237 -0.04 32.96 -1.01
N ASN A 238 0.39 32.06 -0.11
CA ASN A 238 -0.15 31.62 1.20
C ASN A 238 -0.02 30.10 1.35
#